data_AF-A0A2X3CP36-F1
#
_entry.id   AF-A0A2X3CP36-F1
#
_cell.length_a   1.000
_cell.length_b   1.000
_cell.length_c   1.000
_cell.angle_alpha   90.00
_cell.angle_beta   90.00
_cell.angle_gamma   90.00
#
_symmetry.space_group_name_H-M   'P 1'
#
loop_
_entity.id
_entity.type
_entity.pdbx_description
1 polymer ?
#
loop_
_entity_poly.entity_id
_entity_poly.type
_entity_poly.pdbx_seq_one_letter_code
_entity_poly.pdbx_strand_id
1 'polypeptide(L)' 'MTTGSNFLNEHIIEKARVHYAITDTGGVSPNVVQAQAEVLYLIRAPEMADAEQIFAA' A
#
# COMPACT_ATOMS: atom_id res chain seq x y z
N MET A 1 -5.56 -4.13 -3.97
CA MET A 1 -5.06 -3.63 -2.69
C MET A 1 -4.76 -4.82 -1.82
N THR A 2 -3.90 -4.69 -0.82
CA THR A 2 -3.80 -5.69 0.24
C THR A 2 -4.99 -5.55 1.19
N THR A 3 -5.31 -6.62 1.92
CA THR A 3 -6.43 -6.59 2.86
C THR A 3 -6.25 -5.49 3.92
N GLY A 4 -5.02 -5.28 4.41
CA GLY A 4 -4.71 -4.22 5.37
C GLY A 4 -4.95 -2.81 4.83
N SER A 5 -4.51 -2.52 3.61
CA SER A 5 -4.74 -1.20 2.99
C SER A 5 -6.22 -0.93 2.70
N ASN A 6 -7.02 -1.97 2.42
CA ASN A 6 -8.48 -1.84 2.30
C ASN A 6 -9.12 -1.43 3.64
N PHE A 7 -8.76 -2.08 4.75
CA PHE A 7 -9.27 -1.71 6.06
C PHE A 7 -8.82 -0.31 6.49
N LEU A 8 -7.57 0.06 6.19
CA LEU A 8 -7.05 1.38 6.49
C LEU A 8 -7.85 2.48 5.76
N ASN A 9 -8.29 2.24 4.51
CA ASN A 9 -9.12 3.22 3.79
C ASN A 9 -10.45 3.56 4.49
N GLU A 10 -10.96 2.69 5.37
CA GLU A 10 -12.16 2.95 6.18
C GLU A 10 -11.87 3.81 7.42
N HIS A 11 -10.60 3.99 7.79
CA HIS A 11 -10.14 4.64 9.02
C HIS A 11 -9.38 5.96 8.77
N ILE A 12 -9.22 6.36 7.51
CA ILE A 12 -8.58 7.61 7.13
C ILE A 12 -9.63 8.62 6.64
N ILE A 13 -9.26 9.90 6.58
CA ILE A 13 -10.16 10.94 6.10
C ILE A 13 -10.61 10.68 4.65
N GLU A 14 -11.83 11.11 4.30
CA GLU A 14 -12.44 10.83 3.00
C GLU A 14 -11.61 11.34 1.79
N LYS A 15 -10.74 12.32 1.99
CA LYS A 15 -9.89 12.88 0.94
C LYS A 15 -8.52 12.20 0.83
N ALA A 16 -8.15 11.36 1.80
CA ALA A 16 -6.90 10.62 1.78
C ALA A 16 -7.03 9.32 0.96
N ARG A 17 -5.96 8.91 0.29
CA ARG A 17 -5.92 7.69 -0.53
C ARG A 17 -4.61 6.96 -0.31
N VAL A 18 -4.69 5.64 -0.19
CA VAL A 18 -3.54 4.73 -0.26
C VAL A 18 -3.58 4.03 -1.61
N HIS A 19 -2.60 4.32 -2.46
CA HIS A 19 -2.38 3.65 -3.74
C HIS A 19 -1.27 2.62 -3.59
N TYR A 20 -1.32 1.58 -4.42
CA TYR A 20 -0.24 0.61 -4.48
C TYR A 20 0.00 0.18 -5.93
N ALA A 21 1.26 -0.16 -6.23
CA ALA A 21 1.66 -0.77 -7.46
C ALA A 21 2.63 -1.91 -7.15
N ILE A 22 2.32 -3.11 -7.64
CA ILE A 22 3.27 -4.22 -7.59
C ILE A 22 4.35 -3.93 -8.63
N THR A 23 5.59 -3.77 -8.17
CA THR A 23 6.74 -3.46 -9.02
C THR A 23 7.53 -4.72 -9.36
N ASP A 24 7.51 -5.73 -8.49
CA ASP A 24 8.07 -7.06 -8.74
C ASP A 24 7.22 -8.13 -8.05
N THR A 25 6.74 -9.11 -8.82
CA THR A 25 6.00 -10.28 -8.28
C THR A 25 6.92 -11.37 -7.72
N GLY A 26 8.25 -11.20 -7.83
CA GLY A 26 9.28 -12.11 -7.37
C GLY A 26 9.73 -13.14 -8.40
N GLY A 27 8.94 -13.36 -9.46
CA GLY A 27 9.22 -14.33 -10.51
C GLY A 27 7.98 -14.69 -11.33
N VAL A 28 8.16 -15.60 -12.29
CA VAL A 28 7.10 -16.05 -13.23
C VAL A 28 6.61 -17.47 -12.97
N SER A 29 7.32 -18.24 -12.13
CA SER A 29 7.04 -19.67 -11.95
C SER A 29 5.99 -19.89 -10.85
N PRO A 30 4.84 -20.51 -11.15
CA PRO A 30 3.74 -20.66 -10.19
C PRO A 30 4.00 -21.73 -9.11
N ASN A 31 4.98 -22.62 -9.32
CA ASN A 31 5.32 -23.71 -8.42
C ASN A 31 6.55 -23.41 -7.53
N VAL A 32 7.06 -22.18 -7.55
CA VAL A 32 8.25 -21.77 -6.79
C VAL A 32 7.85 -20.68 -5.81
N VAL A 33 8.26 -20.85 -4.54
CA VAL A 33 8.18 -19.78 -3.54
C VAL A 33 9.25 -18.75 -3.85
N GLN A 34 8.85 -17.53 -4.18
CA GLN A 34 9.78 -16.48 -4.55
C GLN A 34 10.51 -15.94 -3.31
N ALA A 35 11.82 -15.71 -3.44
CA ALA A 35 12.66 -15.24 -2.34
C ALA A 35 12.43 -13.76 -1.98
N GLN A 36 11.93 -12.98 -2.95
CA GLN A 36 11.65 -11.56 -2.81
C GLN A 36 10.39 -11.22 -3.60
N ALA A 37 9.75 -10.11 -3.24
CA ALA A 37 8.72 -9.44 -4.03
C ALA A 37 8.71 -7.97 -3.61
N GLU A 38 8.28 -7.09 -4.50
CA GLU A 38 8.30 -5.65 -4.28
C GLU A 38 6.94 -5.01 -4.59
N VAL A 39 6.53 -4.11 -3.71
CA VAL A 39 5.34 -3.29 -3.88
C VAL A 39 5.65 -1.86 -3.42
N LEU A 40 5.26 -0.89 -4.23
CA LEU A 40 5.28 0.51 -3.87
C LEU A 40 3.92 0.92 -3.31
N TYR A 41 3.91 1.48 -2.12
CA TYR A 41 2.74 2.17 -1.56
C TYR A 41 2.93 3.68 -1.64
N LEU A 42 1.88 4.39 -2.04
CA LEU A 42 1.85 5.84 -2.10
C LEU A 42 0.64 6.36 -1.33
N ILE A 43 0.89 7.25 -0.38
CA ILE A 43 -0.14 7.90 0.43
C ILE A 43 -0.31 9.33 -0.08
N ARG A 44 -1.56 9.75 -0.27
CA ARG A 44 -1.92 11.13 -0.62
C ARG A 44 -3.00 11.61 0.34
N ALA A 45 -2.81 12.79 0.92
CA ALA A 45 -3.83 13.51 1.67
C ALA A 45 -3.78 15.02 1.35
N PRO A 46 -4.81 15.81 1.70
CA PRO A 46 -4.80 17.26 1.51
C PRO A 46 -3.71 17.97 2.31
N GLU A 47 -3.45 17.51 3.53
CA GLU A 47 -2.42 18.05 4.41
C GLU A 47 -1.33 17.01 4.66
N MET A 48 -0.08 17.46 4.80
CA MET A 48 1.06 16.57 5.06
C MET A 48 0.94 15.82 6.39
N ALA A 49 0.40 16.48 7.42
CA ALA A 49 0.19 15.86 8.73
C ALA A 49 -0.75 14.64 8.65
N ASP A 50 -1.79 14.71 7.81
CA ASP A 50 -2.69 13.57 7.60
C ASP A 50 -1.95 12.41 6.92
N ALA A 51 -1.13 12.69 5.90
CA ALA A 51 -0.35 11.67 5.21
C ALA A 51 0.70 11.01 6.13
N GLU A 52 1.36 11.80 6.99
CA GLU A 52 2.32 11.31 7.99
C GLU A 52 1.64 10.44 9.05
N GLN A 53 0.45 10.83 9.51
CA GLN A 53 -0.33 10.02 10.45
C GLN A 53 -0.71 8.66 9.87
N ILE A 54 -1.08 8.62 8.58
CA ILE A 54 -1.40 7.37 7.88
C ILE A 54 -0.15 6.51 7.67
N PHE A 55 1.00 7.12 7.39
CA PHE A 55 2.27 6.41 7.21
C PHE A 55 2.80 5.78 8.51
N ALA A 56 2.50 6.40 9.65
CA ALA A 56 2.94 5.94 10.97
C ALA A 56 2.02 4.86 11.59
N ALA A 57 0.87 4.56 10.98
CA ALA A 57 -0.10 3.56 11.43
C ALA A 57 0.30 2.12 11.05
#